data_AF-A0A409Y517-F1
#
_entry.id   AF-A0A409Y517-F1
#
_cell.length_a   1.000
_cell.length_b   1.000
_cell.length_c   1.000
_cell.angle_alpha   90.00
_cell.angle_beta   90.00
_cell.angle_gamma   90.00
#
_symmetry.space_group_name_H-M   'P 1'
#
loop_
_entity.id
_entity.type
_entity.pdbx_description
1 polymer ?
#
loop_
_entity_poly.entity_id
_entity_poly.type
_entity_poly.pdbx_seq_one_letter_code
_entity_poly.pdbx_strand_id
1 'polypeptide(L)'
;MSLAVTDADISDLCARGNWANLRDLWLPPSVDGESPSLASLHNLASHCPKLRSVGIPIDFRLDFDSPKKPRHRPRRKHKLEHLTIFKLSPSGNGRHEESGTTIRTAIAVARFLEYHFPFLRSGLLKGDGPNSEWWTTVHLLIAEYQSIRAEERQEAKISGD
;
A
#
# COMPACT_ATOMS: atom_id res chain seq x y z
N MET A 1 8.28 -15.06 21.33
CA MET A 1 6.96 -15.24 20.71
C MET A 1 6.72 -13.99 19.87
N SER A 2 6.77 -14.10 18.54
CA SER A 2 6.46 -12.97 17.67
C SER A 2 4.95 -12.93 17.44
N LEU A 3 4.35 -11.74 17.41
CA LEU A 3 2.93 -11.58 17.13
C LEU A 3 2.79 -11.35 15.62
N ALA A 4 2.55 -12.43 14.88
CA ALA A 4 2.34 -12.36 13.44
C ALA A 4 0.92 -11.89 13.14
N VAL A 5 0.76 -11.03 12.14
CA VAL A 5 -0.54 -10.53 11.68
C VAL A 5 -0.65 -10.85 10.19
N THR A 6 -1.71 -11.53 9.80
CA THR A 6 -1.95 -11.95 8.42
C THR A 6 -3.09 -11.18 7.77
N ASP A 7 -3.30 -11.40 6.47
CA ASP A 7 -4.48 -10.89 5.75
C ASP A 7 -5.80 -11.38 6.36
N ALA A 8 -5.83 -12.61 6.88
CA ALA A 8 -7.01 -13.18 7.52
C ALA A 8 -7.34 -12.43 8.82
N ASP A 9 -6.33 -12.18 9.65
CA ASP A 9 -6.50 -11.43 10.90
C ASP A 9 -7.03 -10.02 10.64
N ILE A 10 -6.46 -9.31 9.68
CA ILE A 10 -6.91 -7.95 9.32
C ILE A 10 -8.32 -7.97 8.73
N SER A 11 -8.64 -8.98 7.90
CA SER A 11 -10.00 -9.16 7.37
C SER A 11 -11.01 -9.40 8.49
N ASP A 12 -10.71 -10.28 9.44
CA ASP A 12 -11.59 -10.62 10.56
C ASP A 12 -11.80 -9.43 11.50
N LEU A 13 -10.74 -8.67 11.77
CA LEU A 13 -10.82 -7.42 12.52
C LEU A 13 -11.73 -6.39 11.81
N CYS A 14 -11.66 -6.31 10.49
CA CYS A 14 -12.47 -5.41 9.68
C CYS A 14 -13.93 -5.87 9.53
N ALA A 15 -14.20 -7.18 9.54
CA ALA A 15 -15.48 -7.78 9.16
C ALA A 15 -16.68 -7.29 9.99
N ARG A 16 -16.44 -6.96 11.27
CA ARG A 16 -17.50 -6.52 12.19
C ARG A 16 -17.72 -5.01 12.21
N GLY A 17 -16.95 -4.23 11.42
CA GLY A 17 -17.05 -2.77 11.41
C GLY A 17 -16.63 -2.07 12.71
N ASN A 18 -16.10 -2.83 13.69
CA ASN A 18 -15.68 -2.32 14.99
C ASN A 18 -14.59 -1.23 14.87
N TRP A 19 -13.86 -1.22 13.76
CA TRP A 19 -12.73 -0.34 13.50
C TRP A 19 -13.10 0.84 12.58
N ALA A 20 -14.38 1.08 12.30
CA ALA A 20 -14.82 2.18 11.43
C ALA A 20 -14.39 3.57 11.93
N ASN A 21 -14.14 3.71 13.24
CA ASN A 21 -13.66 4.95 13.87
C ASN A 21 -12.15 4.99 14.10
N LEU A 22 -11.42 3.94 13.73
CA LEU A 22 -9.97 3.88 13.89
C LEU A 22 -9.30 4.99 13.07
N ARG A 23 -8.35 5.70 13.69
CA ARG A 23 -7.61 6.80 13.07
C ARG A 23 -6.15 6.46 12.84
N ASP A 24 -5.57 5.73 13.78
CA ASP A 24 -4.15 5.41 13.76
C ASP A 24 -4.00 3.91 14.01
N LEU A 25 -3.25 3.23 13.15
CA LEU A 25 -2.94 1.81 13.28
C LEU A 25 -1.44 1.62 13.12
N TRP A 26 -0.83 0.89 14.05
CA TRP A 26 0.57 0.49 13.94
C TRP A 26 0.69 -0.99 14.23
N LEU A 27 1.12 -1.74 13.23
CA LEU A 27 1.36 -3.17 13.35
C LEU A 27 2.85 -3.40 13.53
N PRO A 28 3.26 -4.28 14.47
CA PRO A 28 4.65 -4.62 14.66
C PRO A 28 5.20 -5.34 13.42
N PRO A 29 6.53 -5.35 13.21
CA PRO A 29 7.14 -6.16 12.17
C PRO A 29 6.70 -7.63 12.29
N SER A 30 6.33 -8.23 11.16
CA SER A 30 5.88 -9.62 11.14
C SER A 30 7.03 -10.58 10.82
N VAL A 31 6.74 -11.88 10.81
CA VAL A 31 7.69 -12.96 10.47
C VAL A 31 7.47 -13.46 9.03
N ASP A 32 8.50 -14.07 8.46
CA ASP A 32 8.48 -14.61 7.10
C ASP A 32 7.30 -15.58 6.91
N GLY A 33 6.52 -15.40 5.84
CA GLY A 33 5.36 -16.24 5.50
C GLY A 33 4.06 -15.94 6.25
N GLU A 34 4.09 -15.19 7.36
CA GLU A 34 2.90 -14.85 8.15
C GLU A 34 2.70 -13.34 8.19
N SER A 35 2.51 -12.73 7.02
CA SER A 35 2.56 -11.27 6.88
C SER A 35 1.41 -10.70 6.06
N PRO A 36 1.00 -9.45 6.34
CA PRO A 36 -0.01 -8.79 5.54
C PRO A 36 0.50 -8.56 4.10
N SER A 37 -0.42 -8.57 3.15
CA SER A 37 -0.18 -8.17 1.77
C SER A 37 -0.83 -6.79 1.49
N LEU A 38 -0.73 -6.30 0.26
CA LEU A 38 -1.49 -5.12 -0.17
C LEU A 38 -3.00 -5.31 -0.02
N ALA A 39 -3.50 -6.56 -0.02
CA ALA A 39 -4.91 -6.85 0.24
C ALA A 39 -5.35 -6.38 1.64
N SER A 40 -4.49 -6.51 2.65
CA SER A 40 -4.75 -5.98 3.98
C SER A 40 -4.91 -4.46 3.99
N LEU A 41 -4.03 -3.75 3.27
CA LEU A 41 -4.11 -2.30 3.16
C LEU A 41 -5.40 -1.87 2.43
N HIS A 42 -5.84 -2.64 1.43
CA HIS A 42 -7.14 -2.45 0.77
C HIS A 42 -8.32 -2.66 1.72
N ASN A 43 -8.27 -3.72 2.54
CA ASN A 43 -9.30 -4.02 3.54
C ASN A 43 -9.42 -2.91 4.58
N LEU A 44 -8.30 -2.42 5.11
CA LEU A 44 -8.24 -1.29 6.03
C LEU A 44 -8.86 -0.04 5.41
N ALA A 45 -8.49 0.31 4.17
CA ALA A 45 -9.06 1.45 3.47
C ALA A 45 -10.58 1.33 3.25
N SER A 46 -11.09 0.10 3.10
CA SER A 46 -12.51 -0.13 2.83
C SER A 46 -13.37 -0.09 4.09
N HIS A 47 -12.83 -0.52 5.23
CA HIS A 47 -13.58 -0.69 6.48
C HIS A 47 -13.25 0.34 7.56
N CYS A 48 -12.13 1.05 7.44
CA CYS A 48 -11.69 2.08 8.39
C CYS A 48 -11.66 3.47 7.73
N PRO A 49 -12.80 4.06 7.33
CA PRO A 49 -12.84 5.28 6.51
C PRO A 49 -12.27 6.53 7.22
N LYS A 50 -12.07 6.48 8.54
CA LYS A 50 -11.48 7.56 9.35
C LYS A 50 -9.97 7.39 9.57
N LEU A 51 -9.37 6.34 9.02
CA LEU A 51 -7.96 6.03 9.18
C LEU A 51 -7.11 7.12 8.51
N ARG A 52 -6.17 7.67 9.26
CA ARG A 52 -5.27 8.75 8.86
C ARG A 52 -3.82 8.29 8.81
N SER A 53 -3.41 7.44 9.75
CA SER A 53 -2.04 6.97 9.86
C SER A 53 -2.00 5.45 9.94
N VAL A 54 -1.17 4.82 9.12
CA VAL A 54 -0.93 3.37 9.14
C VAL A 54 0.55 3.07 9.14
N GLY A 55 1.01 2.24 10.06
CA GLY A 55 2.25 1.48 9.95
C GLY A 55 1.92 0.00 9.81
N ILE A 56 2.36 -0.64 8.73
CA ILE A 56 2.03 -2.04 8.45
C ILE A 56 3.21 -2.76 7.79
N PRO A 57 3.59 -3.97 8.26
CA PRO A 57 4.51 -4.79 7.50
C PRO A 57 3.79 -5.31 6.25
N ILE A 58 4.44 -5.27 5.10
CA ILE A 58 3.90 -5.81 3.86
C ILE A 58 4.90 -6.78 3.26
N ASP A 59 4.42 -8.00 2.96
CA ASP A 59 5.13 -8.96 2.15
C ASP A 59 4.67 -8.86 0.69
N PHE A 60 5.45 -8.15 -0.11
CA PHE A 60 5.16 -7.93 -1.52
C PHE A 60 5.22 -9.20 -2.38
N ARG A 61 5.80 -10.30 -1.89
CA ARG A 61 5.83 -11.58 -2.64
C ARG A 61 4.42 -12.15 -2.83
N LEU A 62 3.53 -11.91 -1.85
CA LEU A 62 2.16 -12.44 -1.84
C LEU A 62 1.24 -11.79 -2.89
N ASP A 63 1.58 -10.60 -3.39
CA ASP A 63 0.69 -9.79 -4.21
C ASP A 63 0.86 -10.00 -5.73
N PHE A 64 2.04 -10.41 -6.17
CA PHE A 64 2.43 -10.33 -7.59
C PHE A 64 2.49 -11.66 -8.33
N ASP A 65 2.33 -12.79 -7.62
CA ASP A 65 2.33 -14.13 -8.21
C ASP A 65 0.97 -14.56 -8.77
N SER A 66 -0.12 -13.85 -8.44
CA SER A 66 -1.46 -14.18 -8.93
C SER A 66 -1.93 -13.19 -10.00
N PRO A 67 -2.28 -13.63 -11.23
CA PRO A 67 -2.88 -12.78 -12.25
C PRO A 67 -4.34 -12.44 -11.86
N LYS A 68 -4.51 -11.41 -11.02
CA LYS A 68 -5.84 -10.89 -10.68
C LYS A 68 -6.32 -9.97 -11.80
N LYS A 69 -7.40 -10.35 -12.48
CA LYS A 69 -8.07 -9.47 -13.45
C LYS A 69 -8.49 -8.17 -12.74
N PRO A 70 -8.24 -6.99 -13.32
CA PRO A 70 -8.66 -5.72 -12.73
C PRO A 70 -10.19 -5.72 -12.64
N ARG A 71 -10.72 -5.75 -11.41
CA ARG A 71 -12.15 -5.57 -11.19
C ARG A 71 -12.42 -4.06 -11.28
N HIS A 72 -13.20 -3.64 -12.28
CA HIS A 72 -13.73 -2.28 -12.37
C HIS A 72 -14.68 -2.03 -11.19
N ARG A 73 -14.11 -1.63 -10.05
CA ARG A 73 -14.89 -1.15 -8.90
C ARG A 73 -14.85 0.38 -8.89
N PRO A 74 -15.95 1.04 -8.47
CA PRO A 74 -15.94 2.48 -8.27
C PRO A 74 -14.82 2.87 -7.29
N ARG A 75 -14.03 3.87 -7.66
CA ARG A 75 -12.87 4.31 -6.89
C ARG A 75 -13.34 4.99 -5.60
N ARG A 76 -13.29 4.26 -4.48
CA ARG A 76 -13.44 4.86 -3.15
C ARG A 76 -12.13 5.53 -2.77
N LYS A 77 -12.11 6.86 -2.78
CA LYS A 77 -10.92 7.65 -2.45
C LYS A 77 -10.77 7.70 -0.93
N HIS A 78 -9.76 7.03 -0.40
CA HIS A 78 -9.47 7.06 1.03
C HIS A 78 -8.63 8.30 1.39
N LYS A 79 -8.87 8.90 2.56
CA LYS A 79 -8.18 10.11 3.04
C LYS A 79 -6.99 9.79 3.95
N LEU A 80 -6.25 8.73 3.62
CA LEU A 80 -5.06 8.38 4.38
C LEU A 80 -4.02 9.50 4.25
N GLU A 81 -3.47 9.94 5.36
CA GLU A 81 -2.51 11.04 5.42
C GLU A 81 -1.08 10.50 5.52
N HIS A 82 -0.86 9.46 6.34
CA HIS A 82 0.46 8.88 6.62
C HIS A 82 0.45 7.36 6.40
N LEU A 83 1.45 6.85 5.69
CA LEU A 83 1.62 5.43 5.45
C LEU A 83 3.09 5.03 5.63
N THR A 84 3.36 4.15 6.58
CA THR A 84 4.66 3.51 6.75
C THR A 84 4.51 2.03 6.39
N ILE A 85 5.27 1.57 5.41
CA ILE A 85 5.29 0.16 5.02
C ILE A 85 6.62 -0.45 5.46
N PHE A 86 6.54 -1.47 6.32
CA PHE A 86 7.71 -2.28 6.65
C PHE A 86 7.85 -3.41 5.65
N LYS A 87 8.80 -3.28 4.73
CA LYS A 87 9.13 -4.32 3.77
C LYS A 87 9.88 -5.45 4.49
N LEU A 88 9.25 -6.61 4.54
CA LEU A 88 9.92 -7.79 5.06
C LEU A 88 11.06 -8.22 4.15
N SER A 89 12.25 -8.34 4.75
CA SER A 89 13.41 -8.96 4.12
C SER A 89 13.46 -10.42 4.57
N PRO A 90 13.57 -11.40 3.65
CA PRO A 90 13.65 -12.80 4.03
C PRO A 90 14.84 -13.00 4.98
N SER A 91 14.57 -13.63 6.13
CA SER A 91 15.57 -13.85 7.17
C SER A 91 16.20 -15.23 6.94
N GLY A 92 17.21 -15.31 6.07
CA GLY A 92 17.84 -16.61 5.81
C GLY A 92 18.95 -16.63 4.78
N ASN A 93 20.19 -16.58 5.26
CA ASN A 93 21.38 -17.26 4.75
C ASN A 93 21.40 -17.67 3.27
N GLY A 94 21.81 -16.73 2.42
CA GLY A 94 22.67 -17.04 1.26
C GLY A 94 22.01 -17.80 0.11
N ARG A 95 21.30 -17.08 -0.75
CA ARG A 95 21.52 -16.97 -2.21
C ARG A 95 20.29 -16.31 -2.83
N HIS A 96 20.50 -15.10 -3.36
CA HIS A 96 19.61 -14.36 -4.28
C HIS A 96 18.11 -14.65 -4.18
N GLU A 97 17.39 -13.88 -3.36
CA GLU A 97 16.02 -13.51 -3.74
C GLU A 97 15.81 -12.00 -3.53
N GLU A 98 16.29 -11.23 -4.51
CA GLU A 98 15.85 -9.86 -4.82
C GLU A 98 14.41 -9.82 -5.39
N SER A 99 13.70 -10.94 -5.36
CA SER A 99 12.43 -11.17 -6.07
C SER A 99 11.35 -10.13 -5.73
N GLY A 100 11.32 -9.62 -4.49
CA GLY A 100 10.35 -8.63 -4.04
C GLY A 100 10.63 -7.17 -4.42
N THR A 101 11.78 -6.83 -5.03
CA THR A 101 12.18 -5.44 -5.34
C THR A 101 12.48 -5.17 -6.80
N THR A 102 11.76 -5.82 -7.71
CA THR A 102 11.87 -5.51 -9.13
C THR A 102 11.17 -4.18 -9.47
N ILE A 103 11.54 -3.54 -10.58
CA ILE A 103 10.82 -2.37 -11.11
C ILE A 103 9.33 -2.70 -11.34
N ARG A 104 9.03 -3.94 -11.78
CA ARG A 104 7.65 -4.41 -11.96
C ARG A 104 6.85 -4.33 -10.66
N THR A 105 7.43 -4.77 -9.54
CA THR A 105 6.79 -4.63 -8.22
C THR A 105 6.63 -3.16 -7.82
N ALA A 106 7.64 -2.31 -8.06
CA ALA A 106 7.55 -0.88 -7.78
C ALA A 106 6.39 -0.21 -8.53
N ILE A 107 6.22 -0.49 -9.83
CA ILE A 107 5.10 -0.01 -10.64
C ILE A 107 3.77 -0.48 -10.06
N ALA A 108 3.66 -1.76 -9.71
CA ALA A 108 2.42 -2.31 -9.21
C ALA A 108 2.04 -1.72 -7.84
N VAL A 109 3.00 -1.52 -6.94
CA VAL A 109 2.82 -0.83 -5.66
C VAL A 109 2.41 0.62 -5.87
N ALA A 110 3.11 1.37 -6.72
CA ALA A 110 2.79 2.76 -7.02
C ALA A 110 1.36 2.93 -7.57
N ARG A 111 0.95 2.07 -8.51
CA ARG A 111 -0.41 2.06 -9.06
C ARG A 111 -1.46 1.73 -8.00
N PHE A 112 -1.19 0.73 -7.16
CA PHE A 112 -2.08 0.37 -6.05
C PHE A 112 -2.27 1.55 -5.09
N LEU A 113 -1.18 2.17 -4.67
CA LEU A 113 -1.20 3.29 -3.72
C LEU A 113 -1.90 4.52 -4.32
N GLU A 114 -1.60 4.89 -5.57
CA GLU A 114 -2.29 5.99 -6.22
C GLU A 114 -3.79 5.72 -6.34
N TYR A 115 -4.17 4.50 -6.72
CA TYR A 115 -5.56 4.14 -6.94
C TYR A 115 -6.38 4.23 -5.63
N HIS A 116 -5.89 3.64 -4.54
CA HIS A 116 -6.60 3.56 -3.25
C HIS A 116 -6.40 4.80 -2.35
N PHE A 117 -5.23 5.42 -2.39
CA PHE A 117 -4.83 6.54 -1.53
C PHE A 117 -4.39 7.75 -2.36
N PRO A 118 -5.29 8.32 -3.20
CA PRO A 118 -4.94 9.38 -4.14
C PRO A 118 -4.45 10.68 -3.51
N PHE A 119 -4.65 10.84 -2.19
CA PHE A 119 -4.28 12.02 -1.40
C PHE A 119 -3.01 11.80 -0.55
N LEU A 120 -2.45 10.59 -0.57
CA LEU A 120 -1.20 10.29 0.11
C LEU A 120 -0.07 11.08 -0.55
N ARG A 121 0.57 11.96 0.21
CA ARG A 121 1.72 12.74 -0.27
C ARG A 121 2.97 11.87 -0.23
N SER A 122 3.83 11.99 -1.25
CA SER A 122 5.04 11.17 -1.38
C SER A 122 5.93 11.20 -0.14
N GLY A 123 6.13 12.36 0.48
CA GLY A 123 6.93 12.51 1.71
C GLY A 123 6.31 11.92 2.99
N LEU A 124 5.06 11.44 2.92
CA LEU A 124 4.35 10.80 4.02
C LEU A 124 4.24 9.29 3.85
N LEU A 125 4.77 8.77 2.74
CA LEU A 125 5.05 7.36 2.54
C LEU A 125 6.47 7.08 3.08
N LYS A 126 6.62 6.14 4.01
CA LYS A 126 7.90 5.73 4.56
C LYS A 126 8.11 4.24 4.35
N GLY A 127 9.34 3.87 3.99
CA GLY A 127 9.80 2.50 3.92
C GLY A 127 10.88 2.18 4.96
N ASP A 128 11.31 0.92 5.03
CA ASP A 128 12.32 0.42 5.98
C ASP A 128 13.73 0.99 5.86
N GLY A 129 13.93 1.93 4.94
CA GLY A 129 15.12 2.75 4.92
C GLY A 129 14.88 3.98 4.05
N PRO A 130 15.26 5.18 4.51
CA PRO A 130 15.10 6.43 3.74
C PRO A 130 15.90 6.45 2.43
N ASN A 131 16.78 5.46 2.19
CA ASN A 131 17.73 5.42 1.07
C ASN A 131 17.62 4.19 0.17
N SER A 132 16.53 3.39 0.25
CA SER A 132 16.39 2.30 -0.73
C SER A 132 16.02 2.89 -2.09
N GLU A 133 16.83 2.63 -3.12
CA GLU A 133 16.58 3.04 -4.50
C GLU A 133 15.17 2.64 -4.97
N TRP A 134 14.70 1.48 -4.51
CA TRP A 134 13.36 0.98 -4.81
C TRP A 134 12.23 1.89 -4.30
N TRP A 135 12.29 2.35 -3.04
CA TRP A 135 11.31 3.31 -2.53
C TRP A 135 11.38 4.64 -3.28
N THR A 136 12.57 5.10 -3.64
CA THR A 136 12.74 6.27 -4.53
C THR A 136 11.99 6.08 -5.84
N THR A 137 12.12 4.91 -6.49
CA THR A 137 11.33 4.57 -7.69
C THR A 137 9.83 4.62 -7.44
N VAL A 138 9.34 4.03 -6.34
CA VAL A 138 7.92 4.05 -5.97
C VAL A 138 7.42 5.49 -5.76
N HIS A 139 8.19 6.34 -5.07
CA HIS A 139 7.84 7.74 -4.84
C HIS A 139 7.75 8.53 -6.15
N LEU A 140 8.72 8.34 -7.06
CA LEU A 140 8.73 9.00 -8.36
C LEU A 140 7.50 8.59 -9.19
N LEU A 141 7.18 7.30 -9.24
CA LEU A 141 6.02 6.80 -9.98
C LEU A 141 4.69 7.32 -9.41
N ILE A 142 4.56 7.40 -8.08
CA ILE A 142 3.36 7.98 -7.45
C ILE A 142 3.24 9.46 -7.82
N ALA A 143 4.33 10.22 -7.76
CA ALA A 143 4.32 11.64 -8.12
C ALA A 143 3.90 11.84 -9.59
N GLU A 144 4.45 11.03 -10.50
CA GLU A 144 4.11 11.06 -11.92
C GLU A 144 2.62 10.78 -12.16
N TYR A 145 2.08 9.70 -11.57
CA TYR A 145 0.65 9.39 -11.68
C TYR A 145 -0.24 10.50 -11.09
N GLN A 146 0.22 11.17 -10.04
CA GLN A 146 -0.50 12.31 -9.47
C GLN A 146 -0.46 13.54 -10.38
N SER A 147 0.64 13.77 -11.11
CA SER A 147 0.79 14.86 -12.09
C SER A 147 -0.14 14.66 -13.28
N ILE A 148 -0.08 13.49 -13.93
CA ILE A 148 -0.93 13.14 -15.09
C ILE A 148 -2.41 13.37 -14.75
N ARG A 149 -2.85 12.89 -13.58
CA ARG A 149 -4.23 13.06 -13.12
C ARG A 149 -4.59 14.53 -12.81
N ALA A 150 -3.62 15.36 -12.42
CA ALA A 150 -3.86 16.78 -12.21
C ALA A 150 -4.07 17.50 -13.54
N GLU A 151 -3.30 17.14 -14.56
CA GLU A 151 -3.41 17.62 -15.94
C GLU A 151 -4.75 17.22 -16.57
N GLU A 152 -5.13 15.94 -16.49
CA GLU A 152 -6.43 15.43 -16.98
C GLU A 152 -7.62 16.20 -16.38
N ARG A 153 -7.53 16.59 -15.11
CA ARG A 153 -8.57 17.38 -14.42
C ARG A 153 -8.59 18.84 -14.87
N GLN A 154 -7.47 19.39 -15.32
CA GLN A 154 -7.41 20.73 -15.86
C GLN A 154 -7.99 20.75 -17.27
N GLU A 155 -7.61 19.80 -18.13
CA GLU A 155 -8.15 19.65 -19.48
C GLU A 155 -9.67 19.44 -19.47
N ALA A 156 -10.18 18.54 -18.62
CA ALA A 156 -11.62 18.30 -18.50
C ALA A 156 -12.43 19.53 -18.05
N LYS A 157 -11.79 20.49 -17.37
CA LYS A 157 -12.44 21.77 -17.00
C LYS A 157 -12.45 22.76 -18.16
N ILE A 158 -11.44 22.71 -19.03
CA ILE A 158 -11.31 23.61 -20.19
C ILE A 158 -12.23 23.16 -21.32
N SER A 159 -12.45 21.86 -21.50
CA SER A 159 -13.33 21.30 -22.54
C SER A 159 -14.81 21.21 -22.16
N GLY A 160 -15.20 21.70 -20.98
CA GLY A 160 -16.54 21.57 -20.42
C GLY A 160 -17.42 22.84 -20.47
N ASP A 161 -16.94 23.90 -21.12
CA ASP A 161 -17.71 25.12 -21.46
C ASP A 161 -18.14 25.11 -22.94
#